data_AF-A0A354ZBQ0-F1
#
_entry.id   AF-A0A354ZBQ0-F1
#
_cell.length_a   1.000
_cell.length_b   1.000
_cell.length_c   1.000
_cell.angle_alpha   90.00
_cell.angle_beta   90.00
_cell.angle_gamma   90.00
#
_symmetry.space_group_name_H-M   'P 1'
#
loop_
_entity.id
_entity.type
_entity.pdbx_description
1 polymer ?
#
loop_
_entity_poly.entity_id
_entity_poly.type
_entity_poly.pdbx_seq_one_letter_code
_entity_poly.pdbx_strand_id
1 'polypeptide(L)'
;MKHTWWIACLVLSLLSAFSAPAEALDLSATLHFIDEPDLVLHEAFTLRLKHYNVVHEGEPVAEEYYVGYIDDTGLVRKLLHKETYWKPSTSFEEKVIIRKTSDGYYYEILSILLGKEYSRDHHHYRLDKDGFTITTQRKFLSEEIIQLNGAAEKITTKTITYMHDNGYLWQSDYKRAKIEDNQYFEHYYTQNENMWDNIIYSDNTISLYYGYDQDTNKPLLKYKYLFSYTKDLTTGEIHGTLDDWLWNIQALFGGPEKWKRNPMEIEVHVKSNLHAQDMHVNILNQQIIPRSEYLIPFIYGLRVDYQ
;
A
#
# COMPACT_ATOMS: atom_id res chain seq x y z
N MET A 1 -76.67 12.42 -14.04
CA MET A 1 -75.81 13.41 -14.74
C MET A 1 -74.40 13.31 -14.17
N LYS A 2 -73.37 13.18 -15.02
CA LYS A 2 -71.92 13.32 -14.73
C LYS A 2 -71.36 12.24 -13.76
N HIS A 3 -70.38 11.40 -14.16
CA HIS A 3 -68.93 11.69 -14.34
C HIS A 3 -68.31 12.18 -13.00
N THR A 4 -67.19 11.72 -12.43
CA THR A 4 -66.09 10.77 -12.75
C THR A 4 -65.20 10.62 -11.45
N TRP A 5 -64.28 9.67 -11.19
CA TRP A 5 -63.64 8.60 -11.97
C TRP A 5 -62.90 7.51 -11.10
N TRP A 6 -62.21 6.56 -11.77
CA TRP A 6 -61.21 5.52 -11.42
C TRP A 6 -60.87 5.03 -9.98
N ILE A 7 -61.01 3.70 -9.87
CA ILE A 7 -60.07 2.68 -9.33
C ILE A 7 -58.64 3.17 -9.01
N ALA A 8 -58.23 3.01 -7.74
CA ALA A 8 -56.82 2.98 -7.31
C ALA A 8 -56.60 2.12 -6.05
N CYS A 9 -57.22 0.94 -5.97
CA CYS A 9 -56.92 -0.06 -4.92
C CYS A 9 -55.80 -1.01 -5.37
N LEU A 10 -54.66 -0.45 -5.80
CA LEU A 10 -53.52 -1.20 -6.31
C LEU A 10 -52.32 -1.01 -5.36
N VAL A 11 -51.89 -2.11 -4.75
CA VAL A 11 -50.56 -2.28 -4.10
C VAL A 11 -50.17 -1.21 -3.08
N LEU A 12 -50.67 -1.35 -1.83
CA LEU A 12 -50.13 -0.61 -0.67
C LEU A 12 -50.07 -1.43 0.64
N SER A 13 -50.09 -2.77 0.53
CA SER A 13 -49.98 -3.72 1.66
C SER A 13 -48.90 -4.78 1.46
N LEU A 14 -47.98 -4.58 0.51
CA LEU A 14 -46.89 -5.51 0.16
C LEU A 14 -45.55 -4.80 -0.11
N LEU A 15 -45.33 -3.63 0.51
CA LEU A 15 -44.04 -2.92 0.54
C LEU A 15 -43.67 -2.48 1.97
N SER A 16 -43.84 -3.40 2.91
CA SER A 16 -43.13 -3.41 4.20
C SER A 16 -42.39 -4.73 4.37
N ALA A 17 -41.81 -5.25 3.29
CA ALA A 17 -40.68 -6.15 3.40
C ALA A 17 -39.58 -5.33 4.07
N PHE A 18 -39.22 -5.71 5.30
CA PHE A 18 -38.11 -5.12 6.01
C PHE A 18 -36.86 -5.25 5.11
N SER A 19 -36.39 -4.12 4.58
CA SER A 19 -35.00 -4.00 4.19
C SER A 19 -34.19 -3.98 5.48
N ALA A 20 -34.02 -5.16 6.09
CA ALA A 20 -32.85 -5.38 6.93
C ALA A 20 -31.64 -4.93 6.09
N PRO A 21 -30.67 -4.21 6.67
CA PRO A 21 -29.39 -4.08 6.00
C PRO A 21 -28.93 -5.50 5.67
N ALA A 22 -28.52 -5.74 4.43
CA ALA A 22 -27.91 -7.02 4.10
C ALA A 22 -26.75 -7.20 5.08
N GLU A 23 -26.84 -8.18 5.99
CA GLU A 23 -25.76 -8.50 6.89
C GLU A 23 -24.57 -8.84 6.00
N ALA A 24 -23.60 -7.93 5.95
CA ALA A 24 -22.46 -8.09 5.09
C ALA A 24 -21.75 -9.36 5.56
N LEU A 25 -21.76 -10.39 4.72
CA LEU A 25 -21.11 -11.65 5.07
C LEU A 25 -19.67 -11.32 5.45
N ASP A 26 -19.25 -11.88 6.58
CA ASP A 26 -17.86 -11.82 6.98
C ASP A 26 -17.02 -12.49 5.89
N LEU A 27 -16.15 -11.73 5.24
CA LEU A 27 -15.39 -12.21 4.08
C LEU A 27 -14.64 -13.50 4.44
N SER A 28 -14.05 -13.56 5.65
CA SER A 28 -13.36 -14.72 6.19
C SER A 28 -14.19 -16.01 6.18
N ALA A 29 -15.49 -15.92 6.46
CA ALA A 29 -16.41 -17.06 6.57
C ALA A 29 -16.79 -17.65 5.20
N THR A 30 -16.48 -16.95 4.10
CA THR A 30 -16.74 -17.40 2.72
C THR A 30 -15.54 -18.10 2.07
N LEU A 31 -14.37 -18.09 2.73
CA LEU A 31 -13.10 -18.53 2.14
C LEU A 31 -12.72 -19.96 2.56
N HIS A 32 -12.22 -20.72 1.59
CA HIS A 32 -11.63 -22.03 1.84
C HIS A 32 -10.12 -21.89 2.05
N PHE A 33 -9.70 -21.88 3.31
CA PHE A 33 -8.29 -21.82 3.69
C PHE A 33 -7.58 -23.15 3.41
N ILE A 34 -6.36 -23.08 2.88
CA ILE A 34 -5.43 -24.20 2.77
C ILE A 34 -4.52 -24.18 4.00
N ASP A 35 -4.36 -25.33 4.65
CA ASP A 35 -3.37 -25.50 5.70
C ASP A 35 -2.01 -25.86 5.09
N GLU A 36 -0.95 -25.23 5.58
CA GLU A 36 0.42 -25.37 5.06
C GLU A 36 1.36 -25.73 6.24
N PRO A 37 1.29 -26.97 6.75
CA PRO A 37 2.00 -27.37 7.98
C PRO A 37 3.52 -27.33 7.84
N ASP A 38 4.04 -27.48 6.61
CA ASP A 38 5.46 -27.45 6.27
C ASP A 38 5.93 -26.06 5.80
N LEU A 39 5.16 -24.99 6.03
CA LEU A 39 5.50 -23.63 5.62
C LEU A 39 6.71 -23.08 6.42
N VAL A 40 7.89 -23.14 5.80
CA VAL A 40 9.10 -22.50 6.32
C VAL A 40 9.10 -21.02 5.96
N LEU A 41 9.39 -20.16 6.95
CA LEU A 41 9.44 -18.71 6.77
C LEU A 41 10.82 -18.17 7.15
N HIS A 42 11.42 -17.39 6.25
CA HIS A 42 12.73 -16.76 6.43
C HIS A 42 12.56 -15.26 6.62
N GLU A 43 13.30 -14.66 7.55
CA GLU A 43 13.31 -13.21 7.71
C GLU A 43 13.99 -12.56 6.51
N ALA A 44 13.30 -11.63 5.86
CA ALA A 44 13.69 -11.15 4.54
C ALA A 44 14.11 -9.67 4.57
N PHE A 45 13.37 -8.84 5.31
CA PHE A 45 13.68 -7.42 5.45
C PHE A 45 13.24 -6.85 6.80
N THR A 46 13.88 -5.74 7.20
CA THR A 46 13.34 -4.79 8.16
C THR A 46 13.26 -3.40 7.52
N LEU A 47 12.31 -2.59 7.95
CA LEU A 47 12.10 -1.23 7.47
C LEU A 47 11.66 -0.36 8.65
N ARG A 48 12.46 0.66 8.99
CA ARG A 48 12.14 1.66 10.03
C ARG A 48 11.93 3.03 9.40
N LEU A 49 10.82 3.69 9.73
CA LEU A 49 10.56 5.08 9.37
C LEU A 49 10.40 5.89 10.67
N LYS A 50 11.15 6.98 10.85
CA LYS A 50 10.87 7.96 11.91
C LYS A 50 10.38 9.27 11.30
N HIS A 51 9.23 9.73 11.77
CA HIS A 51 8.60 10.97 11.39
C HIS A 51 8.86 12.03 12.47
N TYR A 52 9.19 13.25 12.07
CA TYR A 52 9.42 14.37 12.98
C TYR A 52 8.40 15.50 12.77
N ASN A 53 8.25 16.36 13.77
CA ASN A 53 7.35 17.52 13.65
C ASN A 53 8.01 18.64 12.84
N VAL A 54 7.30 19.17 11.84
CA VAL A 54 7.71 20.34 11.04
C VAL A 54 7.85 21.63 11.87
N VAL A 55 7.29 21.66 13.09
CA VAL A 55 7.26 22.80 14.02
C VAL A 55 8.25 22.67 15.20
N HIS A 56 8.68 21.45 15.55
CA HIS A 56 9.57 21.20 16.68
C HIS A 56 10.74 20.34 16.19
N GLU A 57 11.85 20.98 15.85
CA GLU A 57 13.05 20.31 15.36
C GLU A 57 13.73 19.51 16.50
N GLY A 58 14.16 18.28 16.21
CA GLY A 58 15.03 17.48 17.07
C GLY A 58 14.42 16.22 17.71
N GLU A 59 13.09 16.10 17.83
CA GLU A 59 12.43 14.91 18.41
C GLU A 59 11.43 14.26 17.43
N PRO A 60 11.45 12.92 17.27
CA PRO A 60 10.46 12.24 16.43
C PRO A 60 9.08 12.25 17.10
N VAL A 61 8.02 12.31 16.28
CA VAL A 61 6.62 12.23 16.73
C VAL A 61 6.03 10.83 16.58
N ALA A 62 6.47 10.07 15.57
CA ALA A 62 6.04 8.71 15.31
C ALA A 62 7.18 7.88 14.69
N GLU A 63 7.22 6.58 14.99
CA GLU A 63 8.10 5.59 14.37
C GLU A 63 7.26 4.39 13.92
N GLU A 64 7.34 4.06 12.62
CA GLU A 64 6.83 2.81 12.03
C GLU A 64 8.02 1.83 11.89
N TYR A 65 7.85 0.58 12.29
CA TYR A 65 8.84 -0.47 12.13
C TYR A 65 8.20 -1.75 11.61
N TYR A 66 8.73 -2.28 10.50
CA TYR A 66 8.26 -3.48 9.84
C TYR A 66 9.34 -4.57 9.81
N VAL A 67 8.94 -5.83 9.97
CA VAL A 67 9.76 -7.02 9.70
C VAL A 67 8.99 -7.98 8.80
N GLY A 68 9.49 -8.22 7.60
CA GLY A 68 8.88 -9.14 6.64
C GLY A 68 9.53 -10.51 6.63
N TYR A 69 8.71 -11.55 6.50
CA TYR A 69 9.14 -12.93 6.33
C TYR A 69 8.55 -13.51 5.04
N ILE A 70 9.40 -14.12 4.23
CA ILE A 70 9.04 -14.77 2.96
C ILE A 70 9.03 -16.29 3.11
N ASP A 71 8.24 -16.96 2.26
CA ASP A 71 8.39 -18.40 2.02
C ASP A 71 9.44 -18.69 0.93
N ASP A 72 9.69 -19.98 0.66
CA ASP A 72 10.68 -20.43 -0.32
C ASP A 72 10.38 -19.99 -1.77
N THR A 73 9.19 -19.45 -2.07
CA THR A 73 8.87 -18.85 -3.38
C THR A 73 9.25 -17.38 -3.49
N GLY A 74 9.61 -16.75 -2.36
CA GLY A 74 9.87 -15.32 -2.25
C GLY A 74 8.63 -14.48 -1.89
N LEU A 75 7.46 -15.09 -1.73
CA LEU A 75 6.24 -14.39 -1.33
C LEU A 75 6.27 -14.05 0.16
N VAL A 76 5.94 -12.81 0.52
CA VAL A 76 5.75 -12.42 1.93
C VAL A 76 4.54 -13.14 2.51
N ARG A 77 4.76 -13.87 3.60
CA ARG A 77 3.72 -14.66 4.31
C ARG A 77 3.44 -14.19 5.72
N LYS A 78 4.32 -13.37 6.29
CA LYS A 78 4.17 -12.76 7.62
C LYS A 78 4.79 -11.37 7.64
N LEU A 79 4.09 -10.42 8.22
CA LEU A 79 4.61 -9.10 8.56
C LEU A 79 4.45 -8.90 10.07
N LEU A 80 5.50 -8.43 10.73
CA LEU A 80 5.40 -7.77 12.03
C LEU A 80 5.41 -6.27 11.77
N HIS A 81 4.46 -5.55 12.34
CA HIS A 81 4.40 -4.09 12.30
C HIS A 81 4.37 -3.57 13.73
N LYS A 82 5.19 -2.57 14.03
CA LYS A 82 5.19 -1.87 15.31
C LYS A 82 5.14 -0.38 15.05
N GLU A 83 4.23 0.31 15.73
CA GLU A 83 4.11 1.76 15.66
C GLU A 83 4.30 2.37 17.05
N THR A 84 5.02 3.48 17.15
CA THR A 84 5.26 4.20 18.40
C THR A 84 5.05 5.69 18.20
N TYR A 85 4.10 6.29 18.91
CA TYR A 85 3.83 7.72 18.93
C TYR A 85 4.37 8.33 20.23
N TRP A 86 5.35 9.24 20.15
CA TRP A 86 5.90 9.91 21.33
C TRP A 86 4.93 10.89 22.00
N LYS A 87 3.96 11.42 21.25
CA LYS A 87 2.83 12.21 21.76
C LYS A 87 1.59 11.70 21.01
N PRO A 88 0.64 10.99 21.65
CA PRO A 88 0.34 10.94 23.09
C PRO A 88 1.02 9.80 23.91
N SER A 89 2.26 9.39 23.60
CA SER A 89 2.97 8.29 24.29
C SER A 89 2.23 6.96 24.22
N THR A 90 1.94 6.50 23.01
CA THR A 90 1.26 5.22 22.74
C THR A 90 2.08 4.36 21.78
N SER A 91 2.07 3.04 21.98
CA SER A 91 2.66 2.09 21.03
C SER A 91 1.72 0.92 20.76
N PHE A 92 1.88 0.34 19.58
CA PHE A 92 1.11 -0.79 19.07
C PHE A 92 2.04 -1.78 18.38
N GLU A 93 1.70 -3.06 18.43
CA GLU A 93 2.38 -4.12 17.69
C GLU A 93 1.34 -5.06 17.08
N GLU A 94 1.51 -5.35 15.79
CA GLU A 94 0.68 -6.24 14.99
C GLU A 94 1.52 -7.35 14.38
N LYS A 95 0.90 -8.53 14.25
CA LYS A 95 1.42 -9.64 13.48
C LYS A 95 0.38 -10.05 12.44
N VAL A 96 0.63 -9.68 11.19
CA VAL A 96 -0.18 -10.07 10.03
C VAL A 96 0.33 -11.41 9.53
N ILE A 97 -0.57 -12.38 9.35
CA ILE A 97 -0.29 -13.67 8.69
C ILE A 97 -1.09 -13.76 7.40
N ILE A 98 -0.39 -13.97 6.29
CA ILE A 98 -0.97 -14.11 4.96
C ILE A 98 -1.24 -15.59 4.70
N ARG A 99 -2.50 -15.97 4.89
CA ARG A 99 -3.01 -17.33 4.76
C ARG A 99 -3.34 -17.61 3.30
N LYS A 100 -3.07 -18.84 2.86
CA LYS A 100 -3.45 -19.28 1.52
C LYS A 100 -4.91 -19.72 1.49
N THR A 101 -5.61 -19.37 0.42
CA THR A 101 -6.96 -19.84 0.12
C THR A 101 -6.93 -20.73 -1.13
N SER A 102 -8.03 -21.41 -1.43
CA SER A 102 -8.19 -22.21 -2.65
C SER A 102 -7.98 -21.43 -3.95
N ASP A 103 -8.10 -20.10 -3.89
CA ASP A 103 -8.10 -19.17 -5.01
C ASP A 103 -7.07 -18.04 -4.86
N GLY A 104 -6.18 -18.07 -3.86
CA GLY A 104 -5.16 -17.05 -3.65
C GLY A 104 -4.74 -16.86 -2.18
N TYR A 105 -4.82 -15.62 -1.68
CA TYR A 105 -4.30 -15.25 -0.37
C TYR A 105 -5.24 -14.34 0.42
N TYR A 106 -5.20 -14.44 1.75
CA TYR A 106 -6.02 -13.66 2.67
C TYR A 106 -5.24 -13.22 3.90
N TYR A 107 -5.49 -12.01 4.38
CA TYR A 107 -5.01 -11.53 5.68
C TYR A 107 -5.93 -10.45 6.27
N GLU A 108 -5.71 -10.15 7.56
CA GLU A 108 -6.41 -9.10 8.31
C GLU A 108 -5.40 -8.08 8.82
N ILE A 109 -5.78 -6.80 8.83
CA ILE A 109 -5.02 -5.68 9.41
C ILE A 109 -5.93 -4.84 10.31
N LEU A 110 -5.42 -4.42 11.46
CA LEU A 110 -6.01 -3.43 12.35
C LEU A 110 -5.44 -2.05 12.02
N SER A 111 -6.30 -1.15 11.53
CA SER A 111 -5.95 0.26 11.43
C SER A 111 -6.02 0.89 12.81
N ILE A 112 -4.88 1.35 13.32
CA ILE A 112 -4.77 2.06 14.60
C ILE A 112 -4.51 3.54 14.33
N LEU A 113 -5.14 4.41 15.12
CA LEU A 113 -4.89 5.85 15.11
C LEU A 113 -4.66 6.31 16.55
N LEU A 114 -3.47 6.87 16.83
CA LEU A 114 -3.08 7.38 18.15
C LEU A 114 -3.26 6.34 19.29
N GLY A 115 -2.98 5.06 19.01
CA GLY A 115 -3.12 3.96 19.97
C GLY A 115 -4.55 3.45 20.19
N LYS A 116 -5.51 3.82 19.35
CA LYS A 116 -6.87 3.25 19.34
C LYS A 116 -7.15 2.50 18.04
N GLU A 117 -7.69 1.29 18.13
CA GLU A 117 -8.23 0.58 16.97
C GLU A 117 -9.39 1.38 16.35
N TYR A 118 -9.31 1.64 15.06
CA TYR A 118 -10.23 2.48 14.28
C TYR A 118 -11.03 1.62 13.28
N SER A 119 -10.37 0.69 12.58
CA SER A 119 -11.01 -0.27 11.69
C SER A 119 -10.27 -1.60 11.66
N ARG A 120 -10.99 -2.66 11.27
CA ARG A 120 -10.42 -3.94 10.85
C ARG A 120 -10.66 -4.13 9.36
N ASP A 121 -9.57 -4.40 8.65
CA ASP A 121 -9.54 -4.52 7.20
C ASP A 121 -9.22 -5.97 6.85
N HIS A 122 -10.12 -6.63 6.12
CA HIS A 122 -9.99 -8.02 5.68
C HIS A 122 -9.64 -7.97 4.19
N HIS A 123 -8.47 -8.47 3.81
CA HIS A 123 -7.95 -8.41 2.46
C HIS A 123 -7.94 -9.80 1.83
N HIS A 124 -8.61 -9.98 0.70
CA HIS A 124 -8.57 -11.19 -0.12
C HIS A 124 -8.02 -10.89 -1.51
N TYR A 125 -6.92 -11.55 -1.85
CA TYR A 125 -6.26 -11.51 -3.14
C TYR A 125 -6.64 -12.78 -3.90
N ARG A 126 -7.69 -12.70 -4.74
CA ARG A 126 -8.05 -13.80 -5.64
C ARG A 126 -7.15 -13.76 -6.87
N LEU A 127 -6.37 -14.81 -7.09
CA LEU A 127 -5.50 -14.97 -8.24
C LEU A 127 -6.33 -15.48 -9.43
N ASP A 128 -6.31 -14.73 -10.51
CA ASP A 128 -6.97 -15.06 -11.78
C ASP A 128 -5.87 -15.35 -12.83
N LYS A 129 -6.21 -15.97 -13.98
CA LYS A 129 -5.19 -16.36 -14.99
C LYS A 129 -4.37 -15.18 -15.51
N ASP A 130 -5.03 -14.05 -15.73
CA ASP A 130 -4.47 -12.87 -16.38
C ASP A 130 -4.26 -11.71 -15.38
N GLY A 131 -4.24 -11.99 -14.07
CA GLY A 131 -4.16 -10.96 -13.04
C GLY A 131 -4.55 -11.43 -11.63
N PHE A 132 -5.00 -10.49 -10.80
CA PHE A 132 -5.66 -10.79 -9.53
C PHE A 132 -6.62 -9.69 -9.12
N THR A 133 -7.63 -10.07 -8.33
CA THR A 133 -8.59 -9.15 -7.74
C THR A 133 -8.31 -9.02 -6.24
N ILE A 134 -8.05 -7.81 -5.76
CA ILE A 134 -8.00 -7.50 -4.33
C ILE A 134 -9.39 -7.04 -3.89
N THR A 135 -9.99 -7.72 -2.91
CA THR A 135 -11.18 -7.24 -2.20
C THR A 135 -10.80 -6.90 -0.77
N THR A 136 -11.08 -5.67 -0.35
CA THR A 136 -10.85 -5.19 1.01
C THR A 136 -12.20 -4.87 1.67
N GLN A 137 -12.52 -5.59 2.76
CA GLN A 137 -13.68 -5.31 3.62
C GLN A 137 -13.21 -4.58 4.88
N ARG A 138 -13.42 -3.26 4.94
CA ARG A 138 -13.08 -2.41 6.08
C ARG A 138 -14.28 -2.22 7.01
N LYS A 139 -14.22 -2.80 8.22
CA LYS A 139 -15.20 -2.64 9.30
C LYS A 139 -14.74 -1.57 10.28
N PHE A 140 -15.53 -0.51 10.48
CA PHE A 140 -15.21 0.58 11.41
C PHE A 140 -15.67 0.23 12.83
N LEU A 141 -14.85 0.55 13.84
CA LEU A 141 -15.00 -0.01 15.19
C LEU A 141 -15.67 0.93 16.22
N SER A 142 -15.90 2.20 15.90
CA SER A 142 -16.52 3.16 16.83
C SER A 142 -17.51 4.12 16.13
N GLU A 143 -18.55 4.53 16.86
CA GLU A 143 -19.67 5.32 16.31
C GLU A 143 -19.23 6.64 15.64
N GLU A 144 -18.28 7.36 16.26
CA GLU A 144 -17.68 8.58 15.70
C GLU A 144 -17.11 8.34 14.30
N ILE A 145 -16.40 7.22 14.14
CA ILE A 145 -15.74 6.85 12.89
C ILE A 145 -16.74 6.33 11.85
N ILE A 146 -17.76 5.59 12.29
CA ILE A 146 -18.88 5.15 11.46
C ILE A 146 -19.62 6.38 10.89
N GLN A 147 -19.88 7.39 11.73
CA GLN A 147 -20.52 8.65 11.31
C GLN A 147 -19.65 9.43 10.31
N LEU A 148 -18.34 9.59 10.58
CA LEU A 148 -17.40 10.22 9.64
C LEU A 148 -17.31 9.50 8.28
N ASN A 149 -17.54 8.17 8.27
CA ASN A 149 -17.47 7.36 7.06
C ASN A 149 -18.81 7.17 6.34
N GLY A 150 -19.94 7.47 6.98
CA GLY A 150 -21.30 7.27 6.46
C GLY A 150 -21.78 5.81 6.44
N ALA A 151 -20.99 4.86 6.92
CA ALA A 151 -21.32 3.43 6.94
C ALA A 151 -20.47 2.70 8.00
N ALA A 152 -21.01 1.61 8.56
CA ALA A 152 -20.29 0.74 9.49
C ALA A 152 -19.21 -0.12 8.81
N GLU A 153 -19.35 -0.32 7.50
CA GLU A 153 -18.43 -1.08 6.68
C GLU A 153 -18.28 -0.42 5.30
N LYS A 154 -17.11 -0.57 4.69
CA LYS A 154 -16.87 -0.29 3.26
C LYS A 154 -16.18 -1.48 2.62
N ILE A 155 -16.68 -1.89 1.45
CA ILE A 155 -16.02 -2.88 0.59
C ILE A 155 -15.43 -2.13 -0.60
N THR A 156 -14.15 -2.34 -0.87
CA THR A 156 -13.47 -1.85 -2.08
C THR A 156 -12.86 -3.01 -2.84
N THR A 157 -12.94 -2.95 -4.17
CA THR A 157 -12.35 -3.94 -5.07
C THR A 157 -11.37 -3.23 -6.00
N LYS A 158 -10.19 -3.81 -6.19
CA LYS A 158 -9.15 -3.35 -7.11
C LYS A 158 -8.71 -4.53 -7.97
N THR A 159 -8.83 -4.39 -9.28
CA THR A 159 -8.28 -5.40 -10.22
C THR A 159 -6.86 -5.01 -10.60
N ILE A 160 -5.96 -5.98 -10.60
CA ILE A 160 -4.64 -5.92 -11.22
C ILE A 160 -4.63 -6.90 -12.39
N THR A 161 -4.34 -6.42 -13.59
CA THR A 161 -4.13 -7.24 -14.79
C THR A 161 -2.63 -7.38 -15.02
N TYR A 162 -2.15 -8.60 -15.23
CA TYR A 162 -0.78 -8.85 -15.66
C TYR A 162 -0.60 -8.42 -17.13
N MET A 163 0.48 -7.72 -17.42
CA MET A 163 0.74 -7.21 -18.75
C MET A 163 1.79 -8.08 -19.43
N HIS A 164 1.45 -8.60 -20.62
CA HIS A 164 2.33 -9.45 -21.41
C HIS A 164 2.87 -8.75 -22.67
N ASP A 165 2.25 -7.62 -23.06
CA ASP A 165 2.60 -6.83 -24.24
C ASP A 165 2.90 -5.36 -23.88
N ASN A 166 3.59 -4.65 -24.77
CA ASN A 166 3.91 -3.22 -24.68
C ASN A 166 4.87 -2.81 -23.54
N GLY A 167 5.60 -3.76 -22.95
CA GLY A 167 6.68 -3.48 -21.99
C GLY A 167 6.24 -3.07 -20.58
N TYR A 168 4.95 -3.19 -20.26
CA TYR A 168 4.44 -3.03 -18.90
C TYR A 168 4.42 -4.37 -18.15
N LEU A 169 4.48 -4.32 -16.82
CA LEU A 169 4.42 -5.48 -15.92
C LEU A 169 2.99 -5.76 -15.46
N TRP A 170 2.28 -4.71 -15.06
CA TRP A 170 0.91 -4.78 -14.56
C TRP A 170 0.14 -3.48 -14.78
N GLN A 171 -1.18 -3.57 -14.78
CA GLN A 171 -2.11 -2.43 -14.83
C GLN A 171 -3.26 -2.63 -13.84
N SER A 172 -3.70 -1.55 -13.19
CA SER A 172 -4.98 -1.44 -12.48
C SER A 172 -5.85 -0.38 -13.17
N ASP A 173 -7.07 -0.14 -12.69
CA ASP A 173 -8.01 0.84 -13.28
C ASP A 173 -7.44 2.26 -13.52
N TYR A 174 -6.39 2.64 -12.77
CA TYR A 174 -5.83 4.00 -12.76
C TYR A 174 -4.31 4.07 -12.95
N LYS A 175 -3.56 3.02 -12.58
CA LYS A 175 -2.09 2.94 -12.63
C LYS A 175 -1.62 1.82 -13.55
N ARG A 176 -0.45 1.95 -14.16
CA ARG A 176 0.32 0.81 -14.69
C ARG A 176 1.80 0.99 -14.41
N ALA A 177 2.56 -0.11 -14.37
CA ALA A 177 3.97 -0.10 -14.04
C ALA A 177 4.85 -0.81 -15.08
N LYS A 178 6.09 -0.33 -15.26
CA LYS A 178 7.09 -0.91 -16.15
C LYS A 178 8.51 -0.80 -15.58
N ILE A 179 9.43 -1.60 -16.11
CA ILE A 179 10.88 -1.42 -15.93
C ILE A 179 11.49 -1.06 -17.28
N GLU A 180 12.31 -0.01 -17.30
CA GLU A 180 13.02 0.49 -18.48
C GLU A 180 14.38 1.05 -18.00
N ASP A 181 15.48 0.69 -18.67
CA ASP A 181 16.84 1.15 -18.33
C ASP A 181 17.25 1.01 -16.84
N ASN A 182 16.87 -0.10 -16.21
CA ASN A 182 17.02 -0.40 -14.76
C ASN A 182 16.25 0.52 -13.80
N GLN A 183 15.30 1.29 -14.32
CA GLN A 183 14.41 2.16 -13.54
C GLN A 183 13.01 1.55 -13.50
N TYR A 184 12.34 1.62 -12.34
CA TYR A 184 10.96 1.19 -12.18
C TYR A 184 10.03 2.40 -12.16
N PHE A 185 9.01 2.37 -13.01
CA PHE A 185 8.06 3.45 -13.19
C PHE A 185 6.66 2.96 -12.84
N GLU A 186 5.99 3.64 -11.91
CA GLU A 186 4.53 3.65 -11.84
C GLU A 186 4.00 4.95 -12.38
N HIS A 187 2.99 4.87 -13.23
CA HIS A 187 2.28 6.07 -13.65
C HIS A 187 0.77 5.88 -13.64
N TYR A 188 0.09 6.93 -13.21
CA TYR A 188 -1.31 7.15 -13.50
C TYR A 188 -1.51 7.38 -15.00
N TYR A 189 -2.61 6.86 -15.55
CA TYR A 189 -2.93 7.02 -16.98
C TYR A 189 -4.34 7.57 -17.25
N THR A 190 -5.14 7.80 -16.20
CA THR A 190 -6.46 8.45 -16.24
C THR A 190 -6.47 9.72 -15.41
N GLN A 191 -7.00 10.82 -15.95
CA GLN A 191 -7.16 12.09 -15.23
C GLN A 191 -8.31 12.00 -14.22
N ASN A 192 -7.98 11.77 -12.94
CA ASN A 192 -8.92 11.85 -11.83
C ASN A 192 -8.51 12.99 -10.88
N GLU A 193 -9.49 13.63 -10.22
CA GLU A 193 -9.27 14.79 -9.35
C GLU A 193 -8.44 14.50 -8.08
N ASN A 194 -8.20 13.22 -7.77
CA ASN A 194 -7.39 12.74 -6.65
C ASN A 194 -6.25 11.82 -7.13
N MET A 195 -5.39 12.29 -8.03
CA MET A 195 -4.17 11.55 -8.41
C MET A 195 -3.29 11.34 -7.17
N TRP A 196 -2.87 10.09 -6.89
CA TRP A 196 -1.70 9.89 -6.03
C TRP A 196 -0.43 10.15 -6.86
N ASP A 197 0.72 10.07 -6.22
CA ASP A 197 1.97 10.35 -6.90
C ASP A 197 2.37 9.19 -7.84
N ASN A 198 2.86 9.54 -9.03
CA ASN A 198 3.65 8.66 -9.89
C ASN A 198 4.99 8.37 -9.21
N ILE A 199 5.46 7.13 -9.25
CA ILE A 199 6.68 6.69 -8.59
C ILE A 199 7.72 6.38 -9.65
N ILE A 200 8.92 6.95 -9.51
CA ILE A 200 10.08 6.56 -10.30
C ILE A 200 11.19 6.14 -9.33
N TYR A 201 11.60 4.88 -9.41
CA TYR A 201 12.83 4.40 -8.78
C TYR A 201 13.96 4.37 -9.79
N SER A 202 15.10 4.96 -9.44
CA SER A 202 16.33 4.89 -10.23
C SER A 202 17.55 4.80 -9.31
N ASP A 203 18.37 3.76 -9.47
CA ASP A 203 19.65 3.52 -8.79
C ASP A 203 19.59 3.50 -7.25
N ASN A 204 19.61 4.68 -6.62
CA ASN A 204 19.51 4.88 -5.17
C ASN A 204 18.48 5.96 -4.78
N THR A 205 17.60 6.31 -5.70
CA THR A 205 16.68 7.46 -5.62
C THR A 205 15.24 7.02 -5.84
N ILE A 206 14.34 7.53 -4.98
CA ILE A 206 12.88 7.45 -5.17
C ILE A 206 12.36 8.85 -5.45
N SER A 207 11.66 9.02 -6.58
CA SER A 207 11.05 10.29 -6.97
C SER A 207 9.53 10.14 -7.09
N LEU A 208 8.79 11.01 -6.41
CA LEU A 208 7.32 11.06 -6.41
C LEU A 208 6.85 12.32 -7.16
N TYR A 209 5.96 12.16 -8.15
CA TYR A 209 5.46 13.25 -9.00
C TYR A 209 3.93 13.31 -8.97
N TYR A 210 3.35 14.50 -8.71
CA TYR A 210 1.88 14.66 -8.62
C TYR A 210 1.19 15.03 -9.94
N GLY A 211 1.94 15.20 -11.03
CA GLY A 211 1.38 15.57 -12.34
C GLY A 211 2.41 16.17 -13.28
N TYR A 212 1.93 16.97 -14.24
CA TYR A 212 2.74 17.75 -15.17
C TYR A 212 2.41 19.24 -15.04
N ASP A 213 3.43 20.07 -15.19
CA ASP A 213 3.34 21.51 -15.33
C ASP A 213 2.74 21.85 -16.70
N GLN A 214 1.64 22.62 -16.72
CA GLN A 214 0.88 22.86 -17.96
C GLN A 214 1.59 23.79 -18.95
N ASP A 215 2.44 24.70 -18.45
CA ASP A 215 3.14 25.69 -19.29
C ASP A 215 4.43 25.14 -19.90
N THR A 216 5.13 24.27 -19.16
CA THR A 216 6.43 23.69 -19.59
C THR A 216 6.34 22.23 -20.03
N ASN A 217 5.21 21.56 -19.83
CA ASN A 217 4.97 20.14 -20.07
C ASN A 217 6.00 19.22 -19.38
N LYS A 218 6.49 19.62 -18.20
CA LYS A 218 7.47 18.86 -17.40
C LYS A 218 6.81 18.21 -16.18
N PRO A 219 7.27 17.02 -15.74
CA PRO A 219 6.69 16.36 -14.58
C PRO A 219 7.01 17.13 -13.29
N LEU A 220 5.98 17.36 -12.46
CA LEU A 220 6.06 18.11 -11.21
C LEU A 220 6.53 17.21 -10.07
N LEU A 221 7.85 17.23 -9.82
CA LEU A 221 8.48 16.50 -8.71
C LEU A 221 7.98 17.05 -7.37
N LYS A 222 7.41 16.18 -6.54
CA LYS A 222 6.87 16.45 -5.20
C LYS A 222 7.90 16.14 -4.11
N TYR A 223 8.45 14.94 -4.16
CA TYR A 223 9.40 14.40 -3.19
C TYR A 223 10.52 13.68 -3.92
N LYS A 224 11.74 13.85 -3.46
CA LYS A 224 12.87 13.01 -3.82
C LYS A 224 13.55 12.50 -2.54
N TYR A 225 13.71 11.18 -2.46
CA TYR A 225 14.42 10.48 -1.39
C TYR A 225 15.72 9.92 -1.96
N LEU A 226 16.86 10.26 -1.37
CA LEU A 226 18.17 9.74 -1.78
C LEU A 226 18.70 8.81 -0.70
N PHE A 227 19.17 7.64 -1.10
CA PHE A 227 19.66 6.60 -0.18
C PHE A 227 21.14 6.30 -0.40
N SER A 228 21.86 6.06 0.69
CA SER A 228 23.13 5.34 0.66
C SER A 228 22.89 3.88 1.01
N TYR A 229 23.65 2.97 0.41
CA TYR A 229 23.55 1.53 0.66
C TYR A 229 24.92 0.93 0.91
N THR A 230 24.97 0.02 1.88
CA THR A 230 26.14 -0.78 2.24
C THR A 230 25.76 -2.26 2.16
N LYS A 231 26.75 -3.13 1.90
CA LYS A 231 26.53 -4.58 1.85
C LYS A 231 27.53 -5.32 2.72
N ASP A 232 27.05 -6.13 3.65
CA ASP A 232 27.89 -7.09 4.36
C ASP A 232 28.25 -8.23 3.40
N LEU A 233 29.55 -8.39 3.14
CA LEU A 233 30.08 -9.41 2.25
C LEU A 233 30.06 -10.83 2.85
N THR A 234 29.83 -10.94 4.16
CA THR A 234 29.78 -12.21 4.91
C THR A 234 28.38 -12.80 4.90
N THR A 235 27.37 -11.99 5.20
CA THR A 235 25.96 -12.39 5.29
C THR A 235 25.20 -12.16 3.98
N GLY A 236 25.67 -11.25 3.14
CA GLY A 236 24.95 -10.77 1.96
C GLY A 236 23.92 -9.68 2.25
N GLU A 237 23.70 -9.33 3.53
CA GLU A 237 22.71 -8.32 3.96
C GLU A 237 23.03 -6.94 3.36
N ILE A 238 22.01 -6.28 2.84
CA ILE A 238 22.09 -4.90 2.35
C ILE A 238 21.43 -3.99 3.37
N HIS A 239 22.14 -2.96 3.80
CA HIS A 239 21.63 -1.93 4.71
C HIS A 239 21.63 -0.56 4.00
N GLY A 240 20.45 0.05 3.90
CA GLY A 240 20.21 1.34 3.25
C GLY A 240 19.68 2.40 4.20
N THR A 241 20.18 3.63 4.08
CA THR A 241 19.77 4.78 4.89
C THR A 241 19.36 5.94 4.01
N LEU A 242 18.31 6.67 4.40
CA LEU A 242 17.92 7.93 3.76
C LEU A 242 18.93 9.03 4.10
N ASP A 243 19.61 9.57 3.09
CA ASP A 243 20.63 10.61 3.24
C ASP A 243 20.03 12.02 3.17
N ASP A 244 19.06 12.23 2.28
CA ASP A 244 18.37 13.52 2.10
C ASP A 244 16.95 13.32 1.58
N TRP A 245 16.04 14.18 2.05
CA TRP A 245 14.66 14.24 1.59
C TRP A 245 14.30 15.65 1.15
N LEU A 246 14.00 15.75 -0.14
CA LEU A 246 13.74 17.00 -0.83
C LEU A 246 12.24 17.13 -1.12
N TRP A 247 11.55 17.98 -0.37
CA TRP A 247 10.13 18.31 -0.59
C TRP A 247 9.96 19.61 -1.38
N ASN A 248 9.15 19.56 -2.42
CA ASN A 248 8.88 20.68 -3.31
C ASN A 248 7.43 21.16 -3.21
N ILE A 249 7.21 22.22 -2.44
CA ILE A 249 6.05 23.13 -2.59
C ILE A 249 6.45 24.51 -3.15
N GLN A 250 7.75 24.84 -3.24
CA GLN A 250 8.22 26.19 -3.64
C GLN A 250 9.35 26.25 -4.69
N ALA A 251 9.89 25.12 -5.17
CA ALA A 251 11.00 25.12 -6.12
C ALA A 251 10.59 25.51 -7.56
N LEU A 252 9.31 25.82 -7.81
CA LEU A 252 8.87 26.50 -9.04
C LEU A 252 9.48 27.91 -9.18
N PHE A 253 10.03 28.51 -8.12
CA PHE A 253 10.51 29.90 -8.13
C PHE A 253 11.87 30.15 -7.44
N GLY A 254 12.79 29.18 -7.38
CA GLY A 254 14.17 29.44 -6.91
C GLY A 254 15.10 28.24 -6.94
N GLY A 255 16.39 28.49 -6.68
CA GLY A 255 17.46 27.51 -6.77
C GLY A 255 17.54 26.55 -5.58
N PRO A 256 18.64 25.77 -5.47
CA PRO A 256 18.83 24.76 -4.42
C PRO A 256 18.74 25.32 -2.99
N GLU A 257 18.88 26.63 -2.80
CA GLU A 257 18.66 27.34 -1.53
C GLU A 257 17.21 27.36 -1.02
N LYS A 258 16.21 26.92 -1.79
CA LYS A 258 14.77 26.94 -1.38
C LYS A 258 14.18 25.60 -0.93
N TRP A 259 14.97 24.52 -0.89
CA TRP A 259 14.47 23.23 -0.41
C TRP A 259 14.41 23.20 1.11
N LYS A 260 13.20 23.05 1.69
CA LYS A 260 13.07 22.79 3.12
C LYS A 260 13.36 21.31 3.38
N ARG A 261 14.47 21.03 4.08
CA ARG A 261 14.67 19.73 4.74
C ARG A 261 13.59 19.59 5.82
N ASN A 262 12.73 18.59 5.64
CA ASN A 262 11.89 18.09 6.72
C ASN A 262 12.61 16.88 7.34
N PRO A 263 12.59 16.69 8.66
CA PRO A 263 13.27 15.55 9.25
C PRO A 263 12.40 14.30 9.08
N MET A 264 12.92 13.32 8.35
CA MET A 264 12.41 11.95 8.32
C MET A 264 13.64 11.05 8.22
N GLU A 265 13.67 9.96 8.97
CA GLU A 265 14.69 8.92 8.83
C GLU A 265 14.04 7.69 8.23
N ILE A 266 14.73 7.06 7.26
CA ILE A 266 14.37 5.71 6.79
C ILE A 266 15.63 4.85 6.90
N GLU A 267 15.46 3.67 7.47
CA GLU A 267 16.47 2.62 7.56
C GLU A 267 15.87 1.33 6.98
N VAL A 268 16.60 0.69 6.06
CA VAL A 268 16.15 -0.49 5.32
C VAL A 268 17.21 -1.57 5.47
N HIS A 269 16.86 -2.73 6.01
CA HIS A 269 17.72 -3.92 5.99
C HIS A 269 17.09 -4.97 5.10
N VAL A 270 17.86 -5.57 4.19
CA VAL A 270 17.42 -6.63 3.30
C VAL A 270 18.37 -7.81 3.47
N LYS A 271 17.87 -8.83 4.16
CA LYS A 271 18.61 -10.02 4.63
C LYS A 271 18.60 -11.14 3.60
N SER A 272 17.58 -11.17 2.75
CA SER A 272 17.48 -12.04 1.58
C SER A 272 16.98 -11.23 0.39
N ASN A 273 17.30 -11.69 -0.83
CA ASN A 273 16.83 -11.01 -2.03
C ASN A 273 15.30 -11.11 -2.12
N LEU A 274 14.59 -9.97 -2.15
CA LEU A 274 13.13 -9.94 -2.26
C LEU A 274 12.64 -10.20 -3.69
N HIS A 275 13.55 -10.31 -4.66
CA HIS A 275 13.24 -10.58 -6.05
C HIS A 275 12.99 -12.07 -6.28
N ALA A 276 11.71 -12.41 -6.40
CA ALA A 276 11.27 -13.72 -6.85
C ALA A 276 11.46 -13.88 -8.37
N GLN A 277 11.71 -15.11 -8.81
CA GLN A 277 11.78 -15.45 -10.24
C GLN A 277 10.40 -15.35 -10.92
N ASP A 278 9.32 -15.56 -10.16
CA ASP A 278 7.96 -15.32 -10.64
C ASP A 278 7.60 -13.83 -10.47
N MET A 279 7.37 -13.15 -11.58
CA MET A 279 6.96 -11.75 -11.60
C MET A 279 5.62 -11.53 -10.87
N HIS A 280 4.72 -12.51 -10.86
CA HIS A 280 3.45 -12.42 -10.14
C HIS A 280 3.68 -12.31 -8.63
N VAL A 281 4.68 -13.03 -8.09
CA VAL A 281 5.08 -12.93 -6.68
C VAL A 281 5.64 -11.54 -6.36
N ASN A 282 6.45 -10.96 -7.26
CA ASN A 282 6.96 -9.59 -7.09
C ASN A 282 5.83 -8.55 -7.04
N ILE A 283 4.84 -8.67 -7.93
CA ILE A 283 3.67 -7.78 -7.97
C ILE A 283 2.81 -7.96 -6.70
N LEU A 284 2.59 -9.20 -6.25
CA LEU A 284 1.88 -9.48 -4.99
C LEU A 284 2.61 -8.90 -3.78
N ASN A 285 3.92 -9.15 -3.64
CA ASN A 285 4.77 -8.56 -2.60
C ASN A 285 4.61 -7.04 -2.57
N GLN A 286 4.63 -6.40 -3.73
CA GLN A 286 4.49 -4.95 -3.82
C GLN A 286 3.10 -4.43 -3.39
N GLN A 287 2.03 -5.21 -3.52
CA GLN A 287 0.70 -4.85 -3.01
C GLN A 287 0.49 -5.23 -1.52
N ILE A 288 1.18 -6.26 -1.04
CA ILE A 288 1.07 -6.80 0.32
C ILE A 288 1.90 -5.99 1.32
N ILE A 289 3.13 -5.63 0.96
CA ILE A 289 4.08 -4.96 1.85
C ILE A 289 3.66 -3.48 2.04
N PRO A 290 3.38 -3.03 3.27
CA PRO A 290 3.22 -1.60 3.57
C PRO A 290 4.52 -0.86 3.24
N ARG A 291 4.41 0.36 2.73
CA ARG A 291 5.57 1.20 2.36
C ARG A 291 6.50 0.54 1.31
N SER A 292 5.95 -0.33 0.45
CA SER A 292 6.71 -1.09 -0.56
C SER A 292 7.50 -0.22 -1.54
N GLU A 293 7.18 1.08 -1.66
CA GLU A 293 7.95 2.04 -2.45
C GLU A 293 9.44 2.08 -2.09
N TYR A 294 9.79 1.87 -0.81
CA TYR A 294 11.20 1.82 -0.35
C TYR A 294 11.87 0.46 -0.60
N LEU A 295 11.09 -0.55 -1.00
CA LEU A 295 11.54 -1.93 -1.21
C LEU A 295 11.47 -2.38 -2.68
N ILE A 296 10.88 -1.57 -3.58
CA ILE A 296 10.88 -1.72 -5.05
C ILE A 296 12.20 -2.27 -5.62
N PRO A 297 13.41 -1.80 -5.23
CA PRO A 297 14.65 -2.22 -5.88
C PRO A 297 14.96 -3.69 -5.61
N PHE A 298 14.70 -4.10 -4.38
CA PHE A 298 14.91 -5.47 -3.91
C PHE A 298 13.82 -6.40 -4.45
N ILE A 299 12.59 -5.93 -4.60
CA ILE A 299 11.47 -6.70 -5.19
C ILE A 299 11.70 -6.95 -6.69
N TYR A 300 12.22 -5.95 -7.43
CA TYR A 300 12.37 -6.03 -8.88
C TYR A 300 13.82 -6.29 -9.35
N GLY A 301 14.76 -6.54 -8.43
CA GLY A 301 16.16 -6.81 -8.75
C GLY A 301 16.88 -5.62 -9.41
N LEU A 302 16.41 -4.40 -9.16
CA LEU A 302 17.01 -3.18 -9.73
C LEU A 302 18.39 -2.96 -9.11
N ARG A 303 19.27 -2.35 -9.90
CA ARG A 303 20.65 -2.09 -9.46
C ARG A 303 20.67 -1.02 -8.38
N VAL A 304 21.09 -1.42 -7.20
CA VAL A 304 21.43 -0.54 -6.08
C VAL A 304 22.95 -0.46 -6.02
N ASP A 305 23.53 0.69 -6.39
CA ASP A 305 24.98 0.80 -6.50
C ASP A 305 25.68 0.77 -5.13
N TYR A 306 26.51 -0.25 -4.94
CA TYR A 306 27.29 -0.49 -3.73
C TYR A 306 28.49 0.47 -3.65
N GLN A 307 28.70 1.10 -2.48
CA GLN A 307 29.96 1.77 -2.12
C GLN A 307 30.77 0.93 -1.14
#